data_AF-A0A1K1MU07-F1
#
_entry.id   AF-A0A1K1MU07-F1
#
_cell.length_a   1.000
_cell.length_b   1.000
_cell.length_c   1.000
_cell.angle_alpha   90.00
_cell.angle_beta   90.00
_cell.angle_gamma   90.00
#
_symmetry.space_group_name_H-M   'P 1'
#
loop_
_entity.id
_entity.type
_entity.pdbx_description
1 polymer ?
#
loop_
_entity_poly.entity_id
_entity_poly.type
_entity_poly.pdbx_seq_one_letter_code
_entity_poly.pdbx_strand_id
1 'polypeptide(L)' 'MGIRRWLYKVYDLYRDGFRHMTLGRTLWAIILIKLFIIFVILKVFFFPNFIHQHAEEGREAEFVATKILKQ' A
#
# COMPACT_ATOMS: atom_id res chain seq x y z
N MET A 1 23.32 -21.24 21.07
CA MET A 1 22.54 -21.64 19.87
C MET A 1 21.04 -21.86 20.19
N GLY A 2 20.36 -20.92 20.87
CA GLY A 2 18.97 -21.13 21.36
C GLY A 2 17.89 -20.26 20.72
N ILE A 3 18.23 -19.06 20.26
CA ILE A 3 17.24 -18.04 19.88
C ILE A 3 16.59 -18.34 18.52
N ARG A 4 17.37 -18.83 17.54
CA ARG A 4 16.85 -19.14 16.20
C ARG A 4 15.71 -20.16 16.27
N ARG A 5 15.88 -21.24 17.05
CA ARG A 5 14.87 -22.31 17.17
C ARG A 5 13.60 -21.83 17.90
N TRP A 6 13.72 -20.89 18.83
CA TRP A 6 12.57 -20.27 19.50
C TRP A 6 11.80 -19.35 18.56
N LEU A 7 12.49 -18.52 17.77
CA LEU A 7 11.87 -17.68 16.75
C LEU A 7 11.11 -18.50 15.70
N TYR A 8 11.67 -19.63 15.25
CA TYR A 8 10.98 -20.53 14.33
C TYR A 8 9.71 -21.13 14.94
N LYS A 9 9.73 -21.53 16.21
CA LYS A 9 8.54 -22.04 16.91
C LYS A 9 7.46 -20.98 17.08
N VAL A 10 7.84 -19.74 17.41
CA VAL A 10 6.90 -18.62 17.53
C VAL A 10 6.29 -18.27 16.18
N TYR A 11 7.11 -18.25 15.12
CA TYR A 11 6.64 -18.04 13.76
C TYR A 11 5.68 -19.14 13.30
N ASP A 12 5.99 -20.40 13.59
CA ASP A 12 5.15 -21.55 13.21
C ASP A 12 3.82 -21.51 13.97
N LEU A 13 3.82 -21.23 15.27
CA LEU A 13 2.60 -21.07 16.07
C LEU A 13 1.74 -19.90 15.57
N TYR A 14 2.34 -18.76 15.26
CA TYR A 14 1.64 -17.59 14.72
C TYR A 14 1.07 -17.91 13.33
N ARG A 15 1.86 -18.51 12.45
CA ARG A 15 1.44 -18.90 11.10
C ARG A 15 0.32 -19.94 11.15
N ASP A 16 0.40 -20.92 12.03
CA ASP A 16 -0.55 -22.01 12.11
C ASP A 16 -1.87 -21.54 12.73
N GLY A 17 -1.83 -20.77 13.83
CA GLY A 17 -3.02 -20.11 14.40
C GLY A 17 -3.67 -19.12 13.44
N PHE A 18 -2.86 -18.33 12.73
CA PHE A 18 -3.33 -17.37 11.74
C PHE A 18 -3.98 -18.04 10.52
N ARG A 19 -3.46 -19.20 10.08
CA ARG A 19 -3.98 -19.94 8.93
C ARG A 19 -5.23 -20.76 9.26
N HIS A 20 -5.33 -21.30 10.49
CA HIS A 20 -6.48 -22.08 10.96
C HIS A 20 -7.70 -21.21 11.31
N MET A 21 -7.52 -19.91 11.56
CA MET A 21 -8.62 -19.00 11.85
C MET A 21 -9.22 -18.40 10.57
N THR A 22 -10.47 -18.75 10.27
CA THR A 22 -11.26 -18.11 9.22
C THR A 22 -11.43 -16.60 9.45
N LEU A 23 -11.58 -16.19 10.71
CA LEU A 23 -11.65 -14.78 11.11
C LEU A 23 -10.36 -14.00 10.80
N GLY A 24 -9.20 -14.60 11.08
CA GLY A 24 -7.90 -13.98 10.82
C GLY A 24 -7.66 -13.73 9.33
N ARG A 25 -7.98 -14.73 8.49
CA ARG A 25 -7.91 -14.60 7.03
C ARG A 25 -8.85 -13.52 6.50
N THR A 26 -10.08 -13.46 7.01
CA THR A 26 -11.07 -12.44 6.62
C THR A 26 -10.60 -11.05 7.03
N LEU A 27 -10.10 -10.86 8.26
CA LEU A 27 -9.58 -9.57 8.72
C LEU A 27 -8.39 -9.10 7.87
N TRP A 28 -7.45 -10.00 7.57
CA TRP A 28 -6.32 -9.67 6.70
C TRP A 28 -6.76 -9.34 5.28
N ALA A 29 -7.73 -10.07 4.73
CA ALA A 29 -8.31 -9.74 3.44
C ALA A 29 -8.93 -8.34 3.44
N ILE A 30 -9.67 -7.98 4.50
CA ILE A 30 -10.23 -6.62 4.67
C ILE A 30 -9.12 -5.56 4.70
N ILE A 31 -8.05 -5.78 5.46
CA ILE A 31 -6.91 -4.84 5.53
C ILE A 31 -6.27 -4.69 4.15
N LEU A 32 -6.00 -5.79 3.46
CA LEU A 32 -5.37 -5.79 2.14
C LEU A 32 -6.25 -5.09 1.10
N ILE A 33 -7.56 -5.37 1.10
CA ILE A 33 -8.55 -4.69 0.25
C ILE A 33 -8.58 -3.20 0.57
N LYS A 34 -8.62 -2.82 1.85
CA LYS A 34 -8.70 -1.41 2.25
C LYS A 34 -7.45 -0.64 1.84
N LEU A 35 -6.26 -1.24 2.00
CA LEU A 35 -5.00 -0.68 1.51
C LEU A 35 -5.00 -0.53 -0.01
N PHE A 36 -5.48 -1.53 -0.74
CA PHE A 36 -5.61 -1.47 -2.19
C PHE A 36 -6.58 -0.36 -2.64
N ILE A 37 -7.75 -0.26 -2.00
CA ILE A 37 -8.74 0.77 -2.29
C ILE A 37 -8.17 2.17 -2.04
N ILE A 38 -7.50 2.41 -0.91
CA ILE A 38 -6.88 3.71 -0.62
C ILE A 38 -5.80 4.02 -1.67
N PHE A 39 -4.97 3.04 -2.02
CA PHE A 39 -3.95 3.22 -3.05
C PHE A 39 -4.55 3.52 -4.42
N VAL A 40 -5.61 2.82 -4.82
CA VAL A 40 -6.29 3.02 -6.11
C VAL A 40 -7.04 4.34 -6.13
N ILE A 41 -7.78 4.71 -5.08
CA ILE A 41 -8.48 6.00 -5.02
C ILE A 41 -7.46 7.14 -5.02
N LEU A 42 -6.39 7.08 -4.22
CA LEU A 42 -5.33 8.08 -4.31
C LEU A 42 -4.69 8.06 -5.71
N LYS A 43 -4.40 6.90 -6.31
CA LYS A 43 -3.78 6.86 -7.63
C LYS A 43 -4.72 7.37 -8.75
N VAL A 44 -6.00 7.06 -8.70
CA VAL A 44 -6.98 7.40 -9.74
C VAL A 44 -7.67 8.72 -9.49
N PHE A 45 -7.63 9.28 -8.28
CA PHE A 45 -8.21 10.60 -7.99
C PHE A 45 -7.12 11.66 -7.86
N PHE A 46 -5.98 11.32 -7.25
CA PHE A 46 -4.84 12.22 -7.03
C PHE A 46 -3.89 12.30 -8.23
N PHE A 47 -4.07 11.52 -9.30
CA PHE A 47 -3.32 11.73 -10.55
C PHE A 47 -4.17 12.47 -11.58
N PRO A 48 -5.34 12.01 -12.05
CA PRO A 48 -6.08 12.73 -13.08
C PRO A 48 -6.65 14.05 -12.57
N ASN A 49 -7.17 14.22 -11.35
CA ASN A 49 -7.60 15.56 -10.91
C ASN A 49 -6.41 16.49 -10.60
N PHE A 50 -5.28 15.94 -10.15
CA PHE A 50 -4.10 16.76 -9.85
C PHE A 50 -3.39 17.24 -11.12
N ILE A 51 -3.51 16.46 -12.20
CA ILE A 51 -2.90 16.75 -13.48
C ILE A 51 -3.88 17.47 -14.41
N HIS A 52 -5.11 17.01 -14.56
CA HIS A 52 -6.10 17.61 -15.47
C HIS A 52 -6.61 18.99 -15.00
N GLN A 53 -6.54 19.28 -13.69
CA GLN A 53 -6.91 20.61 -13.15
C GLN A 53 -5.76 21.62 -13.23
N HIS A 54 -4.53 21.19 -13.57
CA HIS A 54 -3.34 22.04 -13.66
C HIS A 54 -2.53 21.92 -14.96
N ALA A 55 -2.89 21.01 -15.85
CA ALA A 55 -2.27 20.82 -17.15
C ALA A 55 -3.35 20.84 -18.23
N GLU A 56 -3.38 21.93 -19.00
CA GLU A 56 -3.82 21.82 -20.39
C GLU A 56 -3.01 20.72 -21.09
N GLU A 57 -3.70 19.95 -21.92
CA GLU A 57 -3.21 18.77 -22.65
C GLU A 57 -1.73 18.88 -23.06
N GLY A 58 -0.88 17.98 -22.53
CA GLY A 58 0.47 17.74 -23.08
C GLY A 58 1.67 18.37 -22.36
N ARG A 59 1.51 19.08 -21.22
CA ARG A 59 2.65 19.68 -20.46
C ARG A 59 2.74 19.30 -18.97
N GLU A 60 2.23 18.13 -18.63
CA GLU A 60 2.15 17.60 -17.26
C GLU A 60 3.54 17.39 -16.62
N ALA A 61 4.54 17.01 -17.43
CA ALA A 61 5.91 16.77 -16.96
C ALA A 61 6.66 18.07 -16.61
N GLU A 62 6.35 19.19 -17.26
CA GLU A 62 7.07 20.46 -17.11
C GLU A 62 6.68 21.20 -15.81
N PHE A 63 5.43 21.04 -15.37
CA PHE A 63 4.92 21.64 -14.14
C PHE A 63 5.46 20.95 -12.87
N VAL A 64 5.54 19.61 -12.89
CA VAL A 64 6.10 18.81 -11.78
C VAL A 64 7.61 19.06 -11.65
N ALA A 65 8.32 19.12 -12.77
CA ALA A 65 9.75 19.47 -12.77
C ALA A 65 9.98 20.86 -12.17
N THR A 66 9.20 21.87 -12.55
CA THR A 66 9.38 23.25 -12.05
C THR A 66 9.03 23.40 -10.56
N LYS A 67 8.01 22.70 -10.05
CA LYS A 67 7.63 22.77 -8.63
C LYS A 67 8.59 22.03 -7.70
N ILE A 68 9.21 20.94 -8.16
CA ILE A 68 10.17 20.16 -7.37
C ILE A 68 11.59 20.75 -7.48
N LEU A 69 11.98 21.30 -8.64
CA LEU A 69 13.31 21.88 -8.86
C LEU A 69 13.46 23.33 -8.39
N LYS A 70 12.36 24.04 -8.13
CA LYS A 70 12.37 25.44 -7.64
C LYS A 70 12.13 25.56 -6.14
N GLN A 71 12.60 24.58 -5.36
CA GLN A 71 12.76 24.71 -3.92
C GLN A 71 14.24 24.65 -3.55
#